data_AF-A0A1C0V386-F1
#
_entry.id   AF-A0A1C0V386-F1
#
_cell.length_a   1.000
_cell.length_b   1.000
_cell.length_c   1.000
_cell.angle_alpha   90.00
_cell.angle_beta   90.00
_cell.angle_gamma   90.00
#
_symmetry.space_group_name_H-M   'P 1'
#
loop_
_entity.id
_entity.type
_entity.pdbx_description
1 polymer ?
#
loop_
_entity_poly.entity_id
_entity_poly.type
_entity_poly.pdbx_seq_one_letter_code
_entity_poly.pdbx_strand_id
1 'polypeptide(L)'
;MKINGDFYPLTPETSRKLRNGNLTAAEWRIWSYLVEIDSWGDRYQEVNTLEIIQECNVSKATFYRAVAKLQELEIFDFQDIGFSIRNLCGVTSLKNETTFSEMRQQSQNCDSSLKNEKPVSKMRKQSHSCENQQPEPLQNSDFATPQINKTYSDFKDSLSEVEREDFLNFSKEKSKRLPTQPTLINKWIAANWEDLAQQWYKSRGKTPPVQNEKWENHPHRDEWLAKIRQLGALAFQAETEDKSEQTTRRQFAQWAAKNNLIGRQEP
;
A
#
# COMPACT_ATOMS: atom_id res chain seq x y z
N MET A 1 -18.59 47.98 0.87
CA MET A 1 -19.25 46.75 1.35
C MET A 1 -18.15 45.86 1.94
N LYS A 2 -18.10 45.70 3.26
CA LYS A 2 -17.18 44.72 3.88
C LYS A 2 -17.90 43.39 3.82
N ILE A 3 -17.37 42.46 3.04
CA ILE A 3 -17.86 41.09 3.04
C ILE A 3 -17.20 40.43 4.27
N ASN A 4 -18.01 40.04 5.25
CA ASN A 4 -17.56 39.23 6.38
C ASN A 4 -17.62 37.76 5.95
N GLY A 5 -16.48 37.09 5.86
CA GLY A 5 -16.38 35.68 5.54
C GLY A 5 -15.00 35.31 5.04
N ASP A 6 -14.63 34.05 5.24
CA ASP A 6 -13.42 33.46 4.68
C ASP A 6 -13.68 33.04 3.22
N PHE A 7 -12.67 33.23 2.37
CA PHE A 7 -12.75 32.93 0.94
C PHE A 7 -11.85 31.76 0.60
N TYR A 8 -12.46 30.70 0.10
CA TYR A 8 -11.79 29.46 -0.31
C TYR A 8 -11.58 29.46 -1.83
N PRO A 9 -10.35 29.23 -2.34
CA PRO A 9 -10.10 29.21 -3.78
C PRO A 9 -10.74 27.98 -4.43
N LEU A 10 -11.69 28.21 -5.34
CA LEU A 10 -12.27 27.16 -6.19
C LEU A 10 -11.81 27.36 -7.63
N THR A 11 -10.84 26.56 -8.08
CA THR A 11 -10.33 26.68 -9.45
C THR A 11 -11.33 26.10 -10.47
N PRO A 12 -11.30 26.56 -11.74
CA PRO A 12 -12.12 25.97 -12.80
C PRO A 12 -11.87 24.47 -13.00
N GLU A 13 -10.64 24.02 -12.75
CA GLU A 13 -10.26 22.61 -12.85
C GLU A 13 -10.92 21.78 -11.73
N THR A 14 -10.75 22.18 -10.46
CA THR A 14 -11.40 21.54 -9.31
C THR A 14 -12.91 21.50 -9.50
N SER A 15 -13.49 22.62 -9.95
CA SER A 15 -14.92 22.73 -10.24
C SER A 15 -15.39 21.75 -11.34
N ARG A 16 -14.56 21.49 -12.35
CA ARG A 16 -14.83 20.51 -13.41
C ARG A 16 -14.72 19.07 -12.88
N LYS A 17 -13.68 18.76 -12.10
CA LYS A 17 -13.49 17.45 -11.44
C LYS A 17 -14.70 17.10 -10.57
N LEU A 18 -15.16 18.04 -9.75
CA LEU A 18 -16.34 17.88 -8.88
C LEU A 18 -17.64 17.64 -9.67
N ARG A 19 -17.91 18.42 -10.73
CA ARG A 19 -19.12 18.21 -11.54
C ARG A 19 -19.11 16.86 -12.27
N ASN A 20 -17.94 16.44 -12.76
CA ASN A 20 -17.81 15.20 -13.52
C ASN A 20 -17.73 13.96 -12.63
N GLY A 21 -17.35 14.12 -11.35
CA GLY A 21 -17.13 13.02 -10.41
C GLY A 21 -18.40 12.34 -9.89
N ASN A 22 -19.60 12.81 -10.24
CA ASN A 22 -20.89 12.28 -9.78
C ASN A 22 -20.90 12.03 -8.26
N LEU A 23 -20.52 13.05 -7.48
CA LEU A 23 -20.42 12.93 -6.03
C LEU A 23 -21.80 12.77 -5.40
N THR A 24 -21.92 11.86 -4.43
CA THR A 24 -23.11 11.75 -3.58
C THR A 24 -23.21 12.93 -2.62
N ALA A 25 -24.39 13.15 -2.02
CA ALA A 25 -24.57 14.22 -1.04
C ALA A 25 -23.60 14.10 0.16
N ALA A 26 -23.24 12.88 0.56
CA ALA A 26 -22.27 12.66 1.63
C ALA A 26 -20.84 13.04 1.20
N GLU A 27 -20.44 12.68 -0.02
CA GLU A 27 -19.13 13.02 -0.58
C GLU A 27 -18.98 14.54 -0.74
N TRP A 28 -20.04 15.24 -1.17
CA TRP A 28 -20.05 16.69 -1.22
C TRP A 28 -19.86 17.36 0.14
N ARG A 29 -20.49 16.84 1.20
CA ARG A 29 -20.34 17.36 2.57
C ARG A 29 -18.92 17.17 3.11
N ILE A 30 -18.36 15.98 2.86
CA ILE A 30 -16.97 15.70 3.26
C ILE A 30 -16.00 16.60 2.50
N TRP A 31 -16.20 16.77 1.19
CA TRP A 31 -15.38 17.69 0.40
C TRP A 31 -15.46 19.12 0.93
N SER A 32 -16.66 19.64 1.22
CA SER A 32 -16.79 21.01 1.74
C SER A 32 -16.10 21.18 3.09
N TYR A 33 -16.22 20.20 3.98
CA TYR A 33 -15.56 20.23 5.29
C TYR A 33 -14.02 20.20 5.16
N LEU A 34 -13.49 19.38 4.26
CA LEU A 34 -12.03 19.29 4.04
C LEU A 34 -11.45 20.60 3.47
N VAL A 35 -12.19 21.32 2.62
CA VAL A 35 -11.76 22.63 2.09
C VAL A 35 -11.71 23.71 3.17
N GLU A 36 -12.54 23.59 4.22
CA GLU A 36 -12.48 24.49 5.38
C GLU A 36 -11.19 24.27 6.20
N ILE A 37 -10.70 23.03 6.27
CA ILE A 37 -9.45 22.69 6.96
C ILE A 37 -8.22 23.12 6.14
N ASP A 38 -8.21 22.79 4.85
CA ASP A 38 -7.13 23.16 3.93
C ASP A 38 -7.70 23.78 2.66
N SER A 39 -7.76 25.11 2.66
CA SER A 39 -8.32 25.85 1.54
C SER A 39 -7.36 25.98 0.37
N TRP A 40 -6.05 25.89 0.62
CA TRP A 40 -5.03 26.20 -0.39
C TRP A 40 -4.36 24.96 -0.97
N GLY A 41 -4.38 23.82 -0.28
CA GLY A 41 -3.73 22.60 -0.77
C GLY A 41 -2.21 22.69 -0.75
N ASP A 42 -1.64 23.61 0.04
CA ASP A 42 -0.19 23.90 0.04
C ASP A 42 0.58 23.05 1.05
N ARG A 43 -0.12 22.37 1.98
CA ARG A 43 0.48 21.56 3.04
C ARG A 43 -0.44 20.42 3.47
N TYR A 44 0.15 19.33 3.94
CA TYR A 44 -0.60 18.29 4.63
C TYR A 44 -1.05 18.79 6.00
N GLN A 45 -2.32 18.62 6.30
CA GLN A 45 -2.92 18.91 7.60
C GLN A 45 -3.22 17.60 8.33
N GLU A 46 -2.90 17.55 9.61
CA GLU A 46 -3.31 16.43 10.46
C GLU A 46 -4.81 16.59 10.78
N VAL A 47 -5.62 15.61 10.35
CA VAL A 47 -7.07 15.67 10.51
C VAL A 47 -7.58 14.59 11.44
N ASN A 48 -8.46 14.97 12.37
CA ASN A 48 -9.16 14.01 13.21
C ASN A 48 -10.31 13.37 12.42
N THR A 49 -10.12 12.12 12.01
CA THR A 49 -11.13 11.37 11.25
C THR A 49 -12.47 11.24 11.99
N LEU A 50 -12.45 11.09 13.32
CA LEU A 50 -13.68 10.92 14.09
C LEU A 50 -14.52 12.20 14.11
N GLU A 51 -13.87 13.36 14.19
CA GLU A 51 -14.52 14.68 14.16
C GLU A 51 -15.20 14.90 12.82
N ILE A 52 -14.52 14.63 11.70
CA ILE A 52 -15.10 14.78 10.36
C ILE A 52 -16.32 13.87 10.17
N ILE A 53 -16.21 12.60 10.62
CA ILE A 53 -17.31 11.64 10.54
C ILE A 53 -18.55 12.14 11.30
N GLN A 54 -18.34 12.72 12.49
CA GLN A 54 -19.40 13.27 13.33
C GLN A 54 -20.02 14.52 12.72
N GLU A 55 -19.21 15.51 12.35
CA GLU A 55 -19.67 16.78 11.77
C GLU A 55 -20.39 16.58 10.42
N CYS A 56 -19.87 15.70 9.57
CA CYS A 56 -20.52 15.37 8.30
C CYS A 56 -21.75 14.45 8.48
N ASN A 57 -21.98 13.89 9.68
CA ASN A 57 -23.02 12.92 9.99
C ASN A 57 -23.05 11.74 9.00
N VAL A 58 -21.89 11.11 8.82
CA VAL A 58 -21.69 9.97 7.91
C VAL A 58 -21.23 8.74 8.66
N SER A 59 -21.40 7.55 8.08
CA SER A 59 -20.77 6.34 8.64
C SER A 59 -19.27 6.33 8.33
N LYS A 60 -18.48 5.64 9.16
CA LYS A 60 -17.04 5.40 8.91
C LYS A 60 -16.78 4.80 7.53
N ALA A 61 -17.60 3.83 7.11
CA ALA A 61 -17.48 3.21 5.78
C ALA A 61 -17.77 4.22 4.64
N THR A 62 -18.76 5.09 4.82
CA THR A 62 -19.08 6.16 3.87
C THR A 62 -17.93 7.17 3.77
N PHE A 63 -17.33 7.54 4.92
CA PHE A 63 -16.19 8.44 4.95
C PHE A 63 -15.01 7.90 4.14
N TYR A 64 -14.54 6.67 4.40
CA TYR A 64 -13.41 6.11 3.65
C TYR A 64 -13.71 5.87 2.17
N ARG A 65 -14.97 5.58 1.80
CA ARG A 65 -15.38 5.53 0.38
C ARG A 65 -15.29 6.91 -0.27
N ALA A 66 -15.71 7.96 0.43
CA ALA A 66 -15.61 9.33 -0.06
C ALA A 66 -14.16 9.78 -0.21
N VAL A 67 -13.31 9.50 0.79
CA VAL A 67 -11.86 9.75 0.73
C VAL A 67 -11.23 9.10 -0.50
N ALA A 68 -11.47 7.79 -0.70
CA ALA A 68 -10.95 7.06 -1.85
C ALA A 68 -11.39 7.68 -3.19
N LYS A 69 -12.65 8.13 -3.29
CA LYS A 69 -13.18 8.75 -4.50
C LYS A 69 -12.62 10.16 -4.74
N LEU A 70 -12.48 10.97 -3.69
CA LEU A 70 -11.86 12.30 -3.79
C LEU A 70 -10.39 12.19 -4.21
N GLN A 71 -9.70 11.13 -3.79
CA GLN A 71 -8.34 10.82 -4.22
C GLN A 71 -8.29 10.32 -5.67
N GLU A 72 -9.21 9.46 -6.10
CA GLU A 72 -9.35 9.02 -7.50
C GLU A 72 -9.62 10.20 -8.46
N LEU A 73 -10.35 11.22 -7.99
CA LEU A 73 -10.61 12.44 -8.75
C LEU A 73 -9.43 13.43 -8.72
N GLU A 74 -8.35 13.10 -8.00
CA GLU A 74 -7.19 13.97 -7.79
C GLU A 74 -7.61 15.36 -7.28
N ILE A 75 -8.56 15.39 -6.33
CA ILE A 75 -9.02 16.60 -5.65
C ILE A 75 -8.27 16.78 -4.33
N PHE A 76 -7.96 15.67 -3.66
CA PHE A 76 -7.16 15.62 -2.45
C PHE A 76 -6.14 14.49 -2.55
N ASP A 77 -4.99 14.70 -1.93
CA ASP A 77 -4.02 13.64 -1.67
C ASP A 77 -4.02 13.31 -0.18
N PHE A 78 -4.23 12.03 0.14
CA PHE A 78 -4.31 11.55 1.52
C PHE A 78 -3.10 10.68 1.82
N GLN A 79 -2.41 10.98 2.94
CA GLN A 79 -1.29 10.19 3.44
C GLN A 79 -1.65 9.53 4.77
N ASP A 80 -1.34 8.25 4.90
CA ASP A 80 -1.40 7.56 6.20
C ASP A 80 -0.08 7.77 6.94
N ILE A 81 -0.09 8.57 8.00
CA ILE A 81 1.07 8.81 8.87
C ILE A 81 1.21 7.62 9.83
N GLY A 82 1.64 6.47 9.30
CA GLY A 82 2.03 5.29 10.06
C GLY A 82 0.91 4.58 10.83
N PHE A 83 1.22 3.40 11.37
CA PHE A 83 0.31 2.66 12.25
C PHE A 83 1.07 2.18 13.50
N SER A 84 0.44 2.33 14.65
CA SER A 84 0.99 1.85 15.92
C SER A 84 0.46 0.46 16.22
N ILE A 85 1.36 -0.49 16.46
CA ILE A 85 1.01 -1.86 16.89
C ILE A 85 1.50 -2.13 18.29
N ARG A 86 0.71 -2.88 19.05
CA ARG A 86 1.13 -3.50 20.31
C ARG A 86 0.86 -4.99 20.22
N ASN A 87 1.90 -5.80 20.39
CA ASN A 87 1.75 -7.25 20.52
C ASN A 87 1.22 -7.57 21.92
N LEU A 88 -0.05 -7.92 22.01
CA LEU A 88 -0.70 -8.30 23.27
C LEU A 88 -0.37 -9.72 23.73
N CYS A 89 0.20 -10.56 22.85
CA CYS A 89 0.61 -11.94 23.16
C CYS A 89 2.04 -12.03 23.71
N GLY A 90 2.82 -10.94 23.67
CA GLY A 90 4.24 -10.92 24.04
C GLY A 90 4.55 -10.49 25.49
N VAL A 91 3.55 -10.14 26.29
CA VAL A 91 3.75 -9.62 27.65
C VAL A 91 2.87 -10.37 28.65
N THR A 92 3.47 -11.18 29.52
CA THR A 92 2.77 -11.96 30.55
C THR A 92 2.37 -11.16 31.79
N SER A 93 2.84 -9.92 31.94
CA SER A 93 2.31 -9.01 32.96
C SER A 93 2.70 -7.57 32.70
N LEU A 94 1.72 -6.73 32.40
CA LEU A 94 1.77 -5.30 32.73
C LEU A 94 0.62 -5.04 33.68
N LYS A 95 0.87 -5.32 34.97
CA LYS A 95 0.17 -4.64 36.04
C LYS A 95 0.67 -3.20 35.97
N ASN A 96 -0.26 -2.26 35.78
CA ASN A 96 -0.12 -0.80 35.88
C ASN A 96 0.07 -0.05 34.54
N GLU A 97 -0.96 -0.07 33.69
CA GLU A 97 -1.23 1.05 32.78
C GLU A 97 -2.74 1.30 32.74
N THR A 98 -3.26 1.94 33.78
CA THR A 98 -4.68 2.28 33.93
C THR A 98 -5.11 3.49 33.09
N THR A 99 -4.33 3.92 32.09
CA THR A 99 -4.63 5.15 31.34
C THR A 99 -5.01 4.92 29.88
N PHE A 100 -4.75 3.73 29.30
CA PHE A 100 -4.99 3.50 27.86
C PHE A 100 -6.32 2.79 27.54
N SER A 101 -7.07 2.36 28.56
CA SER A 101 -8.29 1.57 28.35
C SER A 101 -9.56 2.41 28.13
N GLU A 102 -9.50 3.74 28.27
CA GLU A 102 -10.64 4.62 28.04
C GLU A 102 -10.98 4.79 26.55
N MET A 103 -9.97 4.84 25.65
CA MET A 103 -10.21 4.91 24.20
C MET A 103 -10.95 3.67 23.67
N ARG A 104 -10.70 2.49 24.25
CA ARG A 104 -11.38 1.24 23.86
C ARG A 104 -12.84 1.20 24.33
N GLN A 105 -13.17 1.89 25.42
CA GLN A 105 -14.56 1.99 25.90
C GLN A 105 -15.37 3.02 25.12
N GLN A 106 -14.77 4.14 24.70
CA GLN A 106 -15.45 5.11 23.83
C GLN A 106 -15.75 4.55 22.44
N SER A 107 -14.87 3.72 21.85
CA SER A 107 -15.15 3.12 20.54
C SER A 107 -16.26 2.06 20.58
N GLN A 108 -16.50 1.41 21.72
CA GLN A 108 -17.57 0.43 21.89
C GLN A 108 -18.94 1.08 22.19
N ASN A 109 -18.97 2.27 22.78
CA ASN A 109 -20.22 2.97 23.07
C ASN A 109 -20.88 3.57 21.82
N CYS A 110 -20.11 3.99 20.81
CA CYS A 110 -20.65 4.54 19.57
C CYS A 110 -21.44 3.52 18.72
N ASP A 111 -21.19 2.22 18.89
CA ASP A 111 -21.90 1.16 18.16
C ASP A 111 -23.24 0.78 18.80
N SER A 112 -23.47 1.21 20.05
CA SER A 112 -24.64 0.82 20.85
C SER A 112 -25.81 1.81 20.83
N SER A 113 -25.62 3.04 20.31
CA SER A 113 -26.62 4.12 20.45
C SER A 113 -27.53 4.34 19.23
N LEU A 114 -27.54 3.46 18.23
CA LEU A 114 -28.48 3.53 17.10
C LEU A 114 -29.49 2.37 17.14
N LYS A 115 -30.22 2.27 18.25
CA LYS A 115 -31.45 1.46 18.32
C LYS A 115 -32.56 2.29 18.96
N ASN A 116 -33.40 2.86 18.11
CA ASN A 116 -34.84 3.11 18.29
C ASN A 116 -35.39 3.65 16.95
N GLU A 117 -36.04 2.80 16.14
CA GLU A 117 -37.49 2.85 15.81
C GLU A 117 -37.81 3.83 14.65
N LYS A 118 -38.51 3.48 13.54
CA LYS A 118 -39.71 2.64 13.33
C LYS A 118 -39.93 2.34 11.81
N PRO A 119 -40.97 1.57 11.37
CA PRO A 119 -40.83 0.45 10.41
C PRO A 119 -41.51 0.72 9.04
N VAL A 120 -41.64 -0.33 8.21
CA VAL A 120 -42.35 -0.48 6.90
C VAL A 120 -41.34 -0.57 5.74
N SER A 121 -41.31 -1.57 4.85
CA SER A 121 -42.23 -2.65 4.48
C SER A 121 -41.48 -3.90 3.96
N LYS A 122 -42.20 -5.02 3.97
CA LYS A 122 -41.83 -6.38 3.55
C LYS A 122 -41.59 -6.50 2.04
N MET A 123 -40.51 -7.18 1.65
CA MET A 123 -40.35 -8.13 0.51
C MET A 123 -38.84 -8.33 0.32
N ARG A 124 -38.23 -9.50 0.16
CA ARG A 124 -38.64 -10.82 -0.34
C ARG A 124 -37.56 -11.83 0.11
N LYS A 125 -37.97 -13.09 0.24
CA LYS A 125 -37.26 -14.23 0.86
C LYS A 125 -36.11 -14.80 -0.01
N GLN A 126 -35.35 -15.68 0.66
CA GLN A 126 -34.38 -16.70 0.18
C GLN A 126 -32.93 -16.16 0.17
N SER A 127 -31.93 -16.77 0.84
CA SER A 127 -31.70 -18.19 1.14
C SER A 127 -30.52 -18.38 2.12
N HIS A 128 -30.68 -19.38 3.01
CA HIS A 128 -29.67 -20.31 3.55
C HIS A 128 -28.47 -19.80 4.40
N SER A 129 -28.61 -20.01 5.72
CA SER A 129 -27.66 -20.64 6.67
C SER A 129 -26.15 -20.50 6.39
N CYS A 130 -25.48 -19.61 7.14
CA CYS A 130 -24.04 -19.71 7.36
C CYS A 130 -23.78 -20.52 8.63
N GLU A 131 -23.28 -21.73 8.42
CA GLU A 131 -22.66 -22.57 9.45
C GLU A 131 -21.27 -22.00 9.76
N ASN A 132 -20.98 -21.83 11.04
CA ASN A 132 -19.69 -21.40 11.55
C ASN A 132 -18.64 -22.47 11.28
N GLN A 133 -17.70 -22.23 10.35
CA GLN A 133 -16.41 -22.90 10.38
C GLN A 133 -15.27 -21.91 10.07
N GLN A 134 -14.43 -21.75 11.08
CA GLN A 134 -13.17 -21.03 11.11
C GLN A 134 -12.14 -21.72 10.21
N PRO A 135 -11.51 -21.03 9.25
CA PRO A 135 -10.28 -21.52 8.64
C PRO A 135 -9.07 -21.10 9.50
N GLU A 136 -8.24 -22.07 9.86
CA GLU A 136 -6.91 -21.84 10.43
C GLU A 136 -6.02 -21.02 9.47
N PRO A 137 -5.18 -20.10 9.97
CA PRO A 137 -4.20 -19.39 9.15
C PRO A 137 -3.00 -20.30 8.85
N LEU A 138 -2.78 -20.58 7.56
CA LEU A 138 -1.55 -21.17 7.04
C LEU A 138 -0.38 -20.21 7.27
N GLN A 139 0.64 -20.74 7.96
CA GLN A 139 1.86 -20.05 8.37
C GLN A 139 2.75 -19.62 7.20
N ASN A 140 3.36 -18.45 7.42
CA ASN A 140 4.71 -18.02 7.04
C ASN A 140 5.14 -18.05 5.56
N SER A 141 5.44 -16.86 5.05
CA SER A 141 6.77 -16.57 4.50
C SER A 141 7.02 -15.06 4.56
N ASP A 142 7.85 -14.67 5.52
CA ASP A 142 8.45 -13.34 5.64
C ASP A 142 9.21 -13.00 4.36
N PHE A 143 8.65 -12.10 3.55
CA PHE A 143 9.41 -11.39 2.54
C PHE A 143 9.48 -9.92 2.97
N ALA A 144 10.60 -9.57 3.58
CA ALA A 144 11.01 -8.18 3.73
C ALA A 144 11.16 -7.59 2.31
N THR A 145 10.17 -6.82 1.90
CA THR A 145 10.15 -6.11 0.61
C THR A 145 10.98 -4.83 0.74
N PRO A 146 12.08 -4.67 -0.01
CA PRO A 146 12.76 -3.39 -0.08
C PRO A 146 11.96 -2.50 -1.04
N GLN A 147 11.26 -1.52 -0.49
CA GLN A 147 10.60 -0.46 -1.25
C GLN A 147 11.64 0.27 -2.11
N ILE A 148 11.58 0.04 -3.43
CA ILE A 148 12.16 0.92 -4.43
C ILE A 148 10.96 1.43 -5.21
N ASN A 149 10.68 2.72 -5.11
CA ASN A 149 9.57 3.44 -5.76
C ASN A 149 9.64 3.30 -7.30
N LYS A 150 9.21 2.17 -7.86
CA LYS A 150 8.88 2.03 -9.28
C LYS A 150 7.39 1.84 -9.39
N THR A 151 6.73 2.60 -10.25
CA THR A 151 5.30 2.44 -10.50
C THR A 151 5.09 1.29 -11.49
N TYR A 152 3.93 0.63 -11.43
CA TYR A 152 3.56 -0.38 -12.41
C TYR A 152 3.65 0.09 -13.87
N SER A 153 3.46 1.40 -14.12
CA SER A 153 3.64 2.02 -15.44
C SER A 153 5.11 1.94 -15.88
N ASP A 154 6.04 2.38 -15.04
CA ASP A 154 7.48 2.37 -15.31
C ASP A 154 7.99 0.97 -15.63
N PHE A 155 7.46 -0.04 -14.93
CA PHE A 155 7.77 -1.44 -15.22
C PHE A 155 7.24 -1.87 -16.59
N LYS A 156 6.00 -1.53 -16.93
CA LYS A 156 5.41 -1.85 -18.24
C LYS A 156 6.17 -1.20 -19.39
N ASP A 157 6.60 0.03 -19.20
CA ASP A 157 7.33 0.79 -20.22
C ASP A 157 8.77 0.27 -20.41
N SER A 158 9.31 -0.44 -19.42
CA SER A 158 10.59 -1.14 -19.53
C SER A 158 10.54 -2.47 -20.31
N LEU A 159 9.35 -2.97 -20.65
CA LEU A 159 9.16 -4.21 -21.41
C LEU A 159 8.88 -3.92 -22.89
N SER A 160 9.37 -4.77 -23.79
CA SER A 160 8.91 -4.76 -25.18
C SER A 160 7.42 -5.15 -25.28
N GLU A 161 6.72 -4.80 -26.36
CA GLU A 161 5.29 -5.14 -26.52
C GLU A 161 5.02 -6.65 -26.38
N VAL A 162 5.91 -7.47 -26.94
CA VAL A 162 5.87 -8.93 -26.85
C VAL A 162 6.03 -9.41 -25.40
N GLU A 163 7.01 -8.85 -24.68
CA GLU A 163 7.25 -9.17 -23.26
C GLU A 163 6.11 -8.71 -22.36
N ARG A 164 5.49 -7.58 -22.68
CA ARG A 164 4.34 -7.05 -21.96
C ARG A 164 3.12 -7.95 -22.10
N GLU A 165 2.84 -8.44 -23.30
CA GLU A 165 1.75 -9.37 -23.55
C GLU A 165 1.99 -10.73 -22.85
N ASP A 166 3.22 -11.24 -22.93
CA ASP A 166 3.62 -12.45 -22.23
C ASP A 166 3.47 -12.33 -20.71
N PHE A 167 3.89 -11.20 -20.13
CA PHE A 167 3.75 -10.92 -18.71
C PHE A 167 2.28 -10.86 -18.28
N LEU A 168 1.42 -10.22 -19.08
CA LEU A 168 -0.02 -10.15 -18.82
C LEU A 168 -0.67 -11.55 -18.89
N ASN A 169 -0.30 -12.38 -19.87
CA ASN A 169 -0.81 -13.74 -19.99
C ASN A 169 -0.38 -14.61 -18.81
N PHE A 170 0.89 -14.53 -18.40
CA PHE A 170 1.39 -15.19 -17.19
C PHE A 170 0.61 -14.76 -15.94
N SER A 171 0.37 -13.45 -15.79
CA SER A 171 -0.33 -12.91 -14.63
C SER A 171 -1.81 -13.30 -14.60
N LYS A 172 -2.47 -13.35 -15.77
CA LYS A 172 -3.83 -13.87 -15.91
C LYS A 172 -3.91 -15.35 -15.54
N GLU A 173 -2.98 -16.18 -15.99
CA GLU A 173 -2.91 -17.59 -15.59
C GLU A 173 -2.75 -17.76 -14.08
N LYS A 174 -1.87 -16.98 -13.46
CA LYS A 174 -1.68 -16.97 -12.01
C LYS A 174 -2.96 -16.59 -11.27
N SER A 175 -3.70 -15.59 -11.76
CA SER A 175 -4.97 -15.18 -11.15
C SER A 175 -6.04 -16.27 -11.17
N LYS A 176 -6.05 -17.17 -12.18
CA LYS A 176 -6.99 -18.30 -12.28
C LYS A 176 -6.71 -19.39 -11.26
N ARG A 177 -5.46 -19.50 -10.80
CA ARG A 177 -5.01 -20.50 -9.81
C ARG A 177 -5.21 -20.03 -8.37
N LEU A 178 -5.70 -18.81 -8.17
CA LEU A 178 -6.03 -18.30 -6.85
C LEU A 178 -7.31 -18.97 -6.32
N PRO A 179 -7.39 -19.25 -5.02
CA PRO A 179 -8.57 -19.85 -4.40
C PRO A 179 -9.82 -18.96 -4.56
N THR A 180 -9.64 -17.64 -4.62
CA THR A 180 -10.67 -16.67 -4.99
C THR A 180 -10.23 -15.91 -6.23
N GLN A 181 -10.94 -16.11 -7.34
CA GLN A 181 -10.62 -15.40 -8.57
C GLN A 181 -10.88 -13.89 -8.41
N PRO A 182 -9.91 -13.03 -8.73
CA PRO A 182 -10.10 -11.59 -8.63
C PRO A 182 -11.17 -11.14 -9.62
N THR A 183 -12.19 -10.43 -9.14
CA THR A 183 -13.25 -9.88 -9.99
C THR A 183 -12.71 -8.84 -10.97
N LEU A 184 -11.63 -8.14 -10.60
CA LEU A 184 -10.92 -7.16 -11.43
C LEU A 184 -9.47 -7.59 -11.64
N ILE A 185 -9.25 -8.52 -12.56
CA ILE A 185 -7.94 -9.12 -12.84
C ILE A 185 -6.88 -8.06 -13.11
N ASN A 186 -7.15 -7.05 -13.94
CA ASN A 186 -6.16 -6.01 -14.26
C ASN A 186 -5.75 -5.17 -13.04
N LYS A 187 -6.70 -4.87 -12.15
CA LYS A 187 -6.44 -4.13 -10.90
C LYS A 187 -5.61 -4.99 -9.93
N TRP A 188 -5.89 -6.29 -9.88
CA TRP A 188 -5.10 -7.23 -9.11
C TRP A 188 -3.67 -7.36 -9.64
N ILE A 189 -3.49 -7.46 -10.97
CA ILE A 189 -2.16 -7.49 -11.59
C ILE A 189 -1.38 -6.22 -11.26
N ALA A 190 -2.01 -5.05 -11.39
CA ALA A 190 -1.38 -3.77 -11.06
C ALA A 190 -1.04 -3.62 -9.57
N ALA A 191 -1.78 -4.25 -8.67
CA ALA A 191 -1.49 -4.24 -7.23
C ALA A 191 -0.40 -5.25 -6.82
N ASN A 192 -0.22 -6.33 -7.59
CA ASN A 192 0.69 -7.44 -7.28
C ASN A 192 1.85 -7.53 -8.29
N TRP A 193 2.10 -6.48 -9.05
CA TRP A 193 2.97 -6.54 -10.23
C TRP A 193 4.43 -6.86 -9.88
N GLU A 194 4.92 -6.44 -8.72
CA GLU A 194 6.30 -6.68 -8.27
C GLU A 194 6.56 -8.17 -8.07
N ASP A 195 5.69 -8.85 -7.30
CA ASP A 195 5.79 -10.29 -7.07
C ASP A 195 5.57 -11.08 -8.36
N LEU A 196 4.58 -10.67 -9.16
CA LEU A 196 4.33 -11.26 -10.48
C LEU A 196 5.54 -11.13 -11.40
N ALA A 197 6.19 -9.97 -11.43
CA ALA A 197 7.38 -9.74 -12.24
C ALA A 197 8.53 -10.64 -11.79
N GLN A 198 8.78 -10.75 -10.49
CA GLN A 198 9.80 -11.65 -9.95
C GLN A 198 9.53 -13.11 -10.32
N GLN A 199 8.30 -13.58 -10.18
CA GLN A 199 7.92 -14.95 -10.55
C GLN A 199 8.03 -15.18 -12.06
N TRP A 200 7.65 -14.19 -12.86
CA TRP A 200 7.75 -14.24 -14.32
C TRP A 200 9.20 -14.32 -14.78
N TYR A 201 10.09 -13.48 -14.24
CA TYR A 201 11.54 -13.55 -14.53
C TYR A 201 12.15 -14.89 -14.12
N LYS A 202 11.79 -15.42 -12.93
CA LYS A 202 12.20 -16.74 -12.46
C LYS A 202 11.76 -17.86 -13.41
N SER A 203 10.52 -17.83 -13.91
CA SER A 203 10.02 -18.82 -14.89
C SER A 203 10.77 -18.81 -16.23
N ARG A 204 11.43 -17.69 -16.54
CA ARG A 204 12.22 -17.51 -17.77
C ARG A 204 13.73 -17.71 -17.57
N GLY A 205 14.18 -18.05 -16.36
CA GLY A 205 15.60 -18.12 -16.02
C GLY A 205 16.34 -16.79 -16.17
N LYS A 206 15.61 -15.66 -16.20
CA LYS A 206 16.15 -14.30 -16.34
C LYS A 206 16.15 -13.61 -14.98
N THR A 207 17.08 -12.69 -14.74
CA THR A 207 17.06 -11.76 -13.59
C THR A 207 16.39 -10.45 -14.00
N PRO A 208 15.59 -9.80 -13.13
CA PRO A 208 14.91 -8.56 -13.46
C PRO A 208 15.91 -7.44 -13.83
N PRO A 209 15.64 -6.64 -14.90
CA PRO A 209 16.52 -5.55 -15.34
C PRO A 209 16.67 -4.43 -14.29
N VAL A 210 15.65 -4.22 -13.46
CA VAL A 210 15.67 -3.25 -12.34
C VAL A 210 16.80 -3.50 -11.33
N GLN A 211 17.25 -4.75 -11.19
CA GLN A 211 18.37 -5.03 -10.29
C GLN A 211 19.70 -4.53 -10.84
N ASN A 212 19.89 -4.46 -12.17
CA ASN A 212 21.17 -4.05 -12.75
C ASN A 212 21.45 -2.56 -12.52
N GLU A 213 20.47 -1.68 -12.77
CA GLU A 213 20.58 -0.24 -12.51
C GLU A 213 20.75 0.10 -11.02
N LYS A 214 20.13 -0.71 -10.14
CA LYS A 214 20.22 -0.55 -8.68
C LYS A 214 21.66 -0.65 -8.18
N TRP A 215 22.43 -1.59 -8.72
CA TRP A 215 23.78 -1.87 -8.23
C TRP A 215 24.85 -0.97 -8.86
N GLU A 216 24.61 -0.45 -10.07
CA GLU A 216 25.48 0.54 -10.70
C GLU A 216 25.53 1.86 -9.95
N ASN A 217 24.43 2.25 -9.29
CA ASN A 217 24.32 3.49 -8.52
C ASN A 217 24.31 3.27 -7.00
N HIS A 218 24.73 2.09 -6.53
CA HIS A 218 24.68 1.77 -5.10
C HIS A 218 25.68 2.64 -4.30
N PRO A 219 25.28 3.25 -3.15
CA PRO A 219 26.17 4.13 -2.37
C PRO A 219 27.50 3.50 -1.97
N HIS A 220 27.48 2.19 -1.69
CA HIS A 220 28.67 1.42 -1.31
C HIS A 220 29.24 0.58 -2.46
N ARG A 221 28.91 0.87 -3.72
CA ARG A 221 29.29 0.04 -4.87
C ARG A 221 30.78 -0.25 -4.90
N ASP A 222 31.61 0.79 -4.87
CA ASP A 222 33.06 0.62 -5.05
C ASP A 222 33.71 -0.04 -3.83
N GLU A 223 33.23 0.28 -2.63
CA GLU A 223 33.64 -0.36 -1.37
C GLU A 223 33.33 -1.87 -1.40
N TRP A 224 32.11 -2.25 -1.78
CA TRP A 224 31.68 -3.64 -1.83
C TRP A 224 32.40 -4.41 -2.94
N LEU A 225 32.65 -3.79 -4.10
CA LEU A 225 33.50 -4.40 -5.15
C LEU A 225 34.93 -4.64 -4.64
N ALA A 226 35.52 -3.68 -3.93
CA ALA A 226 36.85 -3.83 -3.34
C ALA A 226 36.88 -4.96 -2.30
N LYS A 227 35.89 -5.02 -1.41
CA LYS A 227 35.77 -6.10 -0.42
C LYS A 227 35.61 -7.47 -1.06
N ILE A 228 34.79 -7.58 -2.11
CA ILE A 228 34.63 -8.83 -2.85
C ILE A 228 35.94 -9.26 -3.53
N ARG A 229 36.71 -8.32 -4.09
CA ARG A 229 38.02 -8.60 -4.69
C ARG A 229 39.06 -9.03 -3.66
N GLN A 230 39.03 -8.45 -2.46
CA GLN A 230 39.99 -8.72 -1.38
C GLN A 230 39.70 -10.01 -0.62
N LEU A 231 38.44 -10.22 -0.22
CA LEU A 231 38.03 -11.31 0.67
C LEU A 231 37.40 -12.49 -0.09
N GLY A 232 36.95 -12.25 -1.32
CA GLY A 232 36.12 -13.18 -2.07
C GLY A 232 34.63 -13.03 -1.73
N ALA A 233 33.78 -13.41 -2.69
CA ALA A 233 32.34 -13.22 -2.60
C ALA A 233 31.68 -13.94 -1.40
N LEU A 234 32.23 -15.07 -0.95
CA LEU A 234 31.70 -15.84 0.18
C LEU A 234 32.01 -15.16 1.53
N ALA A 235 33.24 -14.69 1.72
CA ALA A 235 33.64 -13.99 2.94
C ALA A 235 32.94 -12.63 3.07
N PHE A 236 32.75 -11.91 1.96
CA PHE A 236 31.96 -10.67 1.93
C PHE A 236 30.50 -10.86 2.38
N GLN A 237 29.88 -12.00 2.06
CA GLN A 237 28.52 -12.33 2.50
C GLN A 237 28.45 -12.68 3.99
N ALA A 238 29.52 -13.24 4.55
CA ALA A 238 29.60 -13.68 5.94
C ALA A 238 30.06 -12.58 6.92
N GLU A 239 30.39 -11.39 6.41
CA GLU A 239 30.84 -10.24 7.23
C GLU A 239 29.72 -9.63 8.08
N THR A 240 28.46 -9.99 7.83
CA THR A 240 27.29 -9.56 8.60
C THR A 240 26.50 -10.78 9.08
N GLU A 241 26.03 -10.72 10.32
CA GLU A 241 25.14 -11.72 10.92
C GLU A 241 23.66 -11.40 10.62
N ASP A 242 23.36 -10.21 10.08
CA ASP A 242 22.01 -9.85 9.62
C ASP A 242 21.68 -10.58 8.31
N LYS A 243 20.67 -11.44 8.37
CA LYS A 243 20.17 -12.23 7.23
C LYS A 243 19.66 -11.37 6.08
N SER A 244 19.09 -10.19 6.36
CA SER A 244 18.60 -9.26 5.35
C SER A 244 19.77 -8.61 4.59
N GLU A 245 20.78 -8.16 5.32
CA GLU A 245 21.99 -7.59 4.75
C GLU A 245 22.81 -8.64 4.00
N GLN A 246 22.94 -9.85 4.54
CA GLN A 246 23.60 -10.98 3.87
C GLN A 246 22.94 -11.31 2.53
N THR A 247 21.60 -11.27 2.46
CA THR A 247 20.85 -11.48 1.21
C THR A 247 21.15 -10.38 0.20
N THR A 248 21.21 -9.13 0.66
CA THR A 248 21.56 -7.95 -0.16
C THR A 248 22.99 -8.07 -0.72
N ARG A 249 23.96 -8.42 0.13
CA ARG A 249 25.36 -8.63 -0.24
C ARG A 249 25.52 -9.78 -1.24
N ARG A 250 24.77 -10.86 -1.06
CA ARG A 250 24.73 -11.99 -2.01
C ARG A 250 24.22 -11.58 -3.39
N GLN A 251 23.13 -10.81 -3.44
CA GLN A 251 22.58 -10.32 -4.72
C GLN A 251 23.55 -9.38 -5.43
N PHE A 252 24.21 -8.48 -4.68
CA PHE A 252 25.24 -7.59 -5.23
C PHE A 252 26.43 -8.38 -5.79
N ALA A 253 26.94 -9.39 -5.07
CA ALA A 253 28.04 -10.23 -5.53
C ALA A 253 27.69 -11.02 -6.81
N GLN A 254 26.45 -11.53 -6.91
CA GLN A 254 25.95 -12.21 -8.11
C GLN A 254 25.88 -11.26 -9.31
N TRP A 255 25.38 -10.04 -9.10
CA TRP A 255 25.36 -9.00 -10.14
C TRP A 255 26.78 -8.63 -10.60
N ALA A 256 27.70 -8.40 -9.66
CA ALA A 256 29.06 -8.01 -9.98
C ALA A 256 29.83 -9.13 -10.72
N ALA A 257 29.55 -10.40 -10.40
CA ALA A 257 30.10 -11.56 -11.13
C ALA A 257 29.55 -11.63 -12.56
N LYS A 258 28.24 -11.44 -12.73
CA LYS A 258 27.56 -11.45 -14.03
C LYS A 258 28.06 -10.33 -14.97
N ASN A 259 28.48 -9.20 -14.41
CA ASN A 259 29.02 -8.06 -15.15
C ASN A 259 30.56 -8.06 -15.25
N ASN A 260 31.23 -9.17 -14.89
CA ASN A 260 32.69 -9.30 -14.92
C ASN A 260 33.46 -8.25 -14.09
N LEU A 261 32.82 -7.65 -13.07
CA LEU A 261 33.43 -6.60 -12.25
C LEU A 261 34.38 -7.13 -11.16
N ILE A 262 34.39 -8.46 -10.95
CA ILE A 262 35.16 -9.16 -9.92
C ILE A 262 36.38 -9.89 -10.52
N GLY A 263 36.63 -9.78 -11.82
CA GLY A 263 37.76 -10.44 -12.48
C GLY A 263 39.11 -10.13 -11.83
N ARG A 264 39.94 -11.17 -11.63
CA ARG A 264 41.34 -11.03 -11.17
C ARG A 264 42.06 -10.00 -12.05
N GLN A 265 42.71 -9.02 -11.43
CA GLN A 265 43.88 -8.43 -12.07
C GLN A 265 44.91 -9.57 -12.19
N GLU A 266 45.18 -10.03 -13.41
CA GLU A 266 46.39 -10.79 -13.67
C GLU A 266 47.60 -9.88 -13.38
N PRO A 267 48.67 -10.43 -12.78
CA PRO A 267 49.87 -9.67 -12.42
C PRO A 267 50.60 -9.11 -13.66
#